data_AF-A0A7S4KDL3-F1
#
_entry.id   AF-A0A7S4KDL3-F1
#
_cell.length_a   1.000
_cell.length_b   1.000
_cell.length_c   1.000
_cell.angle_alpha   90.00
_cell.angle_beta   90.00
_cell.angle_gamma   90.00
#
_symmetry.space_group_name_H-M   'P 1'
#
loop_
_entity.id
_entity.type
_entity.pdbx_description
1 polymer ?
#
loop_
_entity_poly.entity_id
_entity_poly.type
_entity_poly.pdbx_seq_one_letter_code
_entity_poly.pdbx_strand_id
1 'polypeptide(L)'
;KKRKKEKEEVQALQAQEQFLDQAMLESMSEIDKLCSNPKADDILLYAIPVCGPHASLQNFKYKVKLTPGKMKRGRMAHASVNMMMNHPEGTSREKDLIKFTPDNDLFANLISNAKISTPGMKKFMENKKQKGKQNAIAKK
;
A
#
# COMPACT_ATOMS: atom_id res chain seq x y z
N LYS A 1 -33.26 8.91 -37.33
CA LYS A 1 -33.72 7.58 -36.86
C LYS A 1 -32.55 6.60 -36.61
N LYS A 2 -31.63 6.37 -37.56
CA LYS A 2 -30.43 5.52 -37.38
C LYS A 2 -29.57 5.85 -36.14
N ARG A 3 -29.15 7.10 -35.97
CA ARG A 3 -28.35 7.55 -34.80
C ARG A 3 -29.02 7.41 -33.42
N LYS A 4 -30.36 7.31 -33.36
CA LYS A 4 -31.06 7.04 -32.08
C LYS A 4 -30.98 5.56 -31.74
N LYS A 5 -31.14 4.70 -32.75
CA LYS A 5 -31.05 3.24 -32.63
C LYS A 5 -29.64 2.77 -32.26
N GLU A 6 -28.61 3.33 -32.90
CA GLU A 6 -27.20 3.03 -32.56
C GLU A 6 -26.85 3.43 -31.12
N LYS A 7 -27.35 4.57 -30.63
CA LYS A 7 -27.11 5.00 -29.24
C LYS A 7 -27.76 4.08 -28.23
N GLU A 8 -28.96 3.59 -28.54
CA GLU A 8 -29.71 2.67 -27.69
C GLU A 8 -29.04 1.28 -27.66
N GLU A 9 -28.55 0.79 -28.80
CA GLU A 9 -27.75 -0.44 -28.89
C GLU A 9 -26.42 -0.33 -28.13
N VAL A 10 -25.69 0.78 -28.27
CA VAL A 10 -24.45 1.02 -27.50
C VAL A 10 -24.73 1.08 -26.00
N GLN A 11 -25.82 1.74 -25.59
CA GLN A 11 -26.19 1.83 -24.18
C GLN A 11 -26.60 0.47 -23.60
N ALA A 12 -27.29 -0.37 -24.39
CA ALA A 12 -27.62 -1.72 -23.99
C ALA A 12 -26.37 -2.60 -23.81
N LEU A 13 -25.38 -2.47 -24.70
CA LEU A 13 -24.11 -3.19 -24.59
C LEU A 13 -23.33 -2.76 -23.34
N GLN A 14 -23.24 -1.46 -23.07
CA GLN A 14 -22.59 -0.94 -21.85
C GLN A 14 -23.26 -1.43 -20.56
N ALA A 15 -24.60 -1.44 -20.54
CA ALA A 15 -25.35 -1.95 -19.38
C ALA A 15 -25.12 -3.46 -19.19
N GLN A 16 -25.03 -4.21 -20.28
CA GLN A 16 -24.74 -5.65 -20.24
C GLN A 16 -23.32 -5.92 -19.74
N GLU A 17 -22.32 -5.17 -20.21
CA GLU A 17 -20.93 -5.25 -19.70
C GLU A 17 -20.87 -4.95 -18.20
N GLN A 18 -21.53 -3.88 -17.73
CA GLN A 18 -21.58 -3.55 -16.31
C GLN A 18 -22.23 -4.65 -15.46
N PHE A 19 -23.29 -5.30 -15.96
CA PHE A 19 -23.93 -6.41 -15.26
C PHE A 19 -23.01 -7.64 -15.16
N LEU A 20 -22.27 -7.94 -16.22
CA LEU A 20 -21.29 -9.03 -16.26
C LEU A 20 -20.15 -8.80 -15.25
N ASP A 21 -19.62 -7.57 -15.17
CA ASP A 21 -18.57 -7.22 -14.20
C ASP A 21 -19.06 -7.39 -12.75
N GLN A 22 -20.28 -6.96 -12.46
CA GLN A 22 -20.87 -7.07 -11.12
C GLN A 22 -21.05 -8.53 -10.70
N ALA A 23 -21.57 -9.38 -11.60
CA ALA A 23 -21.75 -10.81 -11.33
C ALA A 23 -20.41 -11.52 -11.11
N MET A 24 -19.37 -11.14 -11.87
CA MET A 24 -18.01 -11.67 -11.68
C MET A 24 -17.46 -11.29 -10.30
N LEU A 25 -17.63 -10.04 -9.88
CA LEU A 25 -17.17 -9.54 -8.59
C LEU A 25 -17.84 -10.23 -7.38
N GLU A 26 -19.12 -10.60 -7.55
CA GLU A 26 -19.90 -11.35 -6.55
C GLU A 26 -19.45 -12.82 -6.45
N SER A 27 -18.96 -13.39 -7.54
CA SER A 27 -18.43 -14.77 -7.56
C SER A 27 -17.02 -14.91 -6.99
N MET A 28 -16.26 -13.81 -6.90
CA MET A 28 -14.89 -13.82 -6.38
C MET A 28 -14.86 -14.01 -4.86
N SER A 29 -13.94 -14.86 -4.40
CA SER A 29 -13.66 -14.97 -2.97
C SER A 29 -13.01 -13.70 -2.43
N GLU A 30 -13.05 -13.49 -1.11
CA GLU A 30 -12.39 -12.32 -0.50
C GLU A 30 -10.87 -12.31 -0.74
N ILE A 31 -10.26 -13.48 -0.90
CA ILE A 31 -8.83 -13.62 -1.15
C ILE A 31 -8.49 -13.15 -2.57
N ASP A 32 -9.36 -13.42 -3.54
CA ASP A 32 -9.15 -13.03 -4.95
C ASP A 32 -9.20 -11.50 -5.14
N LYS A 33 -9.82 -10.78 -4.20
CA LYS A 33 -9.89 -9.31 -4.19
C LYS A 33 -8.58 -8.66 -3.73
N LEU A 34 -7.64 -9.43 -3.18
CA LEU A 34 -6.36 -8.93 -2.73
C LEU A 34 -5.37 -8.85 -3.89
N CYS A 35 -4.69 -7.71 -4.02
CA CYS A 35 -3.66 -7.49 -5.03
C CYS A 35 -2.36 -7.00 -4.38
N SER A 36 -1.22 -7.56 -4.84
CA SER A 36 0.12 -7.17 -4.37
C SER A 36 0.77 -6.05 -5.18
N ASN A 37 0.27 -5.80 -6.39
CA ASN A 37 0.76 -4.79 -7.31
C ASN A 37 -0.43 -4.07 -8.00
N PRO A 38 -1.03 -3.07 -7.34
CA PRO A 38 -2.17 -2.36 -7.89
C PRO A 38 -1.81 -1.64 -9.18
N LYS A 39 -2.69 -1.74 -10.18
CA LYS A 39 -2.62 -1.05 -11.47
C LYS A 39 -3.33 0.30 -11.37
N ALA A 40 -3.07 1.18 -12.34
CA ALA A 40 -3.64 2.52 -12.37
C ALA A 40 -5.18 2.53 -12.47
N ASP A 41 -5.75 1.51 -13.10
CA ASP A 41 -7.19 1.37 -13.31
C ASP A 41 -7.90 0.65 -12.15
N ASP A 42 -7.15 0.14 -11.16
CA ASP A 42 -7.73 -0.60 -10.04
C ASP A 42 -8.41 0.35 -9.03
N ILE A 43 -9.58 -0.04 -8.54
CA ILE A 43 -10.30 0.68 -7.48
C ILE A 43 -9.84 0.16 -6.11
N LEU A 44 -9.01 0.95 -5.43
CA LEU A 44 -8.44 0.59 -4.13
C LEU A 44 -9.33 1.04 -2.96
N LEU A 45 -9.75 0.07 -2.15
CA LEU A 45 -10.62 0.28 -0.99
C LEU A 45 -9.82 0.47 0.31
N TYR A 46 -8.91 -0.44 0.60
CA TYR A 46 -8.10 -0.45 1.83
C TYR A 46 -6.72 -1.08 1.56
N ALA A 47 -5.79 -0.84 2.48
CA ALA A 47 -4.48 -1.51 2.51
C ALA A 47 -4.42 -2.47 3.71
N ILE A 48 -3.99 -3.70 3.47
CA ILE A 48 -3.79 -4.70 4.54
C ILE A 48 -2.29 -4.90 4.75
N PRO A 49 -1.78 -4.68 5.97
CA PRO A 49 -0.40 -5.03 6.28
C PRO A 49 -0.26 -6.56 6.41
N VAL A 50 0.78 -7.11 5.79
CA VAL A 50 1.12 -8.53 5.87
C VAL A 50 2.59 -8.71 6.19
N CYS A 51 2.93 -9.79 6.88
CA CYS A 51 4.32 -10.22 7.08
C CYS A 51 4.46 -11.69 6.72
N GLY A 52 5.54 -12.01 6.01
CA GLY A 52 5.81 -13.35 5.56
C GLY A 52 7.26 -13.52 5.08
N PRO A 53 7.61 -14.75 4.66
CA PRO A 53 8.91 -15.03 4.09
C PRO A 53 9.22 -14.13 2.90
N HIS A 54 10.45 -13.63 2.82
CA HIS A 54 10.86 -12.72 1.76
C HIS A 54 10.67 -13.32 0.35
N ALA A 55 10.80 -14.65 0.21
CA ALA A 55 10.58 -15.36 -1.05
C ALA A 55 9.14 -15.20 -1.59
N SER A 56 8.14 -15.20 -0.70
CA SER A 56 6.73 -15.07 -1.07
C SER A 56 6.33 -13.63 -1.39
N LEU A 57 7.05 -12.66 -0.83
CA LEU A 57 6.75 -11.23 -0.97
C LEU A 57 7.59 -10.54 -2.06
N GLN A 58 8.28 -11.29 -2.91
CA GLN A 58 9.15 -10.71 -3.95
C GLN A 58 8.37 -9.88 -4.97
N ASN A 59 7.13 -10.24 -5.28
CA ASN A 59 6.32 -9.56 -6.30
C ASN A 59 5.55 -8.35 -5.76
N PHE A 60 5.65 -8.07 -4.46
CA PHE A 60 4.96 -6.93 -3.85
C PHE A 60 5.65 -5.63 -4.24
N LYS A 61 4.85 -4.66 -4.69
CA LYS A 61 5.30 -3.29 -4.99
C LYS A 61 5.83 -2.61 -3.73
N TYR A 62 5.05 -2.64 -2.65
CA TYR A 62 5.39 -2.05 -1.37
C TYR A 62 5.90 -3.12 -0.40
N LYS A 63 7.22 -3.17 -0.21
CA LYS A 63 7.85 -4.14 0.69
C LYS A 63 9.06 -3.57 1.43
N VAL A 64 9.29 -4.08 2.63
CA VAL A 64 10.44 -3.74 3.46
C VAL A 64 11.04 -5.02 4.00
N LYS A 65 12.36 -5.18 3.88
CA LYS A 65 13.05 -6.35 4.38
C LYS A 65 13.33 -6.19 5.86
N LEU A 66 12.86 -7.14 6.66
CA LEU A 66 13.17 -7.23 8.07
C LEU A 66 14.31 -8.23 8.28
N THR A 67 15.22 -7.91 9.18
CA THR A 67 16.31 -8.79 9.62
C THR A 67 16.37 -8.76 11.14
N PRO A 68 16.87 -9.81 11.81
CA PRO A 68 17.03 -9.78 13.27
C PRO A 68 17.81 -8.54 13.76
N GLY A 69 17.35 -7.93 14.85
CA GLY A 69 17.85 -6.64 15.34
C GLY A 69 17.22 -6.17 16.66
N LYS A 70 17.41 -4.89 17.01
CA LYS A 70 17.00 -4.32 18.31
C LYS A 70 15.93 -3.21 18.19
N MET A 71 15.22 -3.10 17.08
CA MET A 71 14.23 -2.04 16.87
C MET A 71 12.84 -2.45 17.37
N LYS A 72 12.15 -1.53 18.06
CA LYS A 72 10.77 -1.74 18.54
C LYS A 72 9.77 -1.74 17.37
N ARG A 73 8.68 -2.51 17.50
CA ARG A 73 7.61 -2.65 16.49
C ARG A 73 7.06 -1.32 15.99
N GLY A 74 6.66 -0.42 16.89
CA GLY A 74 6.11 0.88 16.47
C GLY A 74 7.08 1.74 15.66
N ARG A 75 8.38 1.74 16.04
CA ARG A 75 9.40 2.44 15.25
C ARG A 75 9.61 1.80 13.87
N MET A 76 9.50 0.48 13.78
CA MET A 76 9.56 -0.24 12.51
C MET A 76 8.36 0.07 11.62
N ALA A 77 7.15 0.08 12.17
CA ALA A 77 5.93 0.39 11.42
C ALA A 77 6.01 1.76 10.76
N HIS A 78 6.23 2.82 11.53
CA HIS A 78 6.28 4.18 10.98
C HIS A 78 7.45 4.37 10.00
N ALA A 79 8.60 3.72 10.25
CA ALA A 79 9.71 3.76 9.31
C ALA A 79 9.36 3.03 8.00
N SER A 80 8.68 1.88 8.07
CA SER A 80 8.27 1.10 6.90
C SER A 80 7.25 1.87 6.07
N VAL A 81 6.21 2.42 6.70
CA VAL A 81 5.22 3.28 6.05
C VAL A 81 5.91 4.46 5.36
N ASN A 82 6.80 5.17 6.05
CA ASN A 82 7.53 6.30 5.45
C ASN A 82 8.35 5.87 4.22
N MET A 83 9.03 4.72 4.27
CA MET A 83 9.77 4.20 3.12
C MET A 83 8.84 3.85 1.95
N MET A 84 7.69 3.24 2.22
CA MET A 84 6.67 2.92 1.21
C MET A 84 6.07 4.19 0.58
N MET A 85 5.85 5.25 1.36
CA MET A 85 5.35 6.54 0.84
C MET A 85 6.31 7.23 -0.14
N ASN A 86 7.60 6.94 -0.03
CA ASN A 86 8.63 7.47 -0.92
C ASN A 86 8.91 6.57 -2.13
N HIS A 87 8.08 5.54 -2.38
CA HIS A 87 8.23 4.70 -3.56
C HIS A 87 8.04 5.54 -4.83
N PRO A 88 8.94 5.45 -5.84
CA PRO A 88 8.93 6.30 -7.02
C PRO A 88 7.67 6.12 -7.87
N GLU A 89 7.15 4.90 -7.95
CA GLU A 89 6.00 4.54 -8.79
C GLU A 89 4.66 4.51 -8.02
N GLY A 90 4.61 5.10 -6.83
CA GLY A 90 3.41 5.07 -6.00
C GLY A 90 2.42 6.18 -6.35
N THR A 91 1.17 5.80 -6.64
CA THR A 91 0.06 6.75 -6.87
C THR A 91 -0.35 7.43 -5.57
N SER A 92 -0.99 8.60 -5.65
CA SER A 92 -1.48 9.31 -4.45
C SER A 92 -2.46 8.47 -3.65
N ARG A 93 -3.35 7.73 -4.34
CA ARG A 93 -4.36 6.88 -3.71
C ARG A 93 -3.73 5.73 -2.93
N GLU A 94 -2.75 5.04 -3.50
CA GLU A 94 -2.01 3.98 -2.80
C GLU A 94 -1.34 4.50 -1.53
N LYS A 95 -0.68 5.66 -1.64
CA LYS A 95 0.01 6.32 -0.53
C LYS A 95 -0.97 6.71 0.60
N ASP A 96 -2.13 7.25 0.25
CA ASP A 96 -3.15 7.59 1.25
C ASP A 96 -3.63 6.35 2.00
N LEU A 97 -3.94 5.26 1.30
CA LEU A 97 -4.40 4.03 1.93
C LEU A 97 -3.36 3.40 2.86
N ILE A 98 -2.09 3.39 2.45
CA ILE A 98 -0.97 2.92 3.29
C ILE A 98 -0.83 3.79 4.54
N LYS A 99 -1.01 5.10 4.42
CA LYS A 99 -0.92 6.04 5.54
C LYS A 99 -2.09 5.93 6.52
N PHE A 100 -3.30 5.64 6.01
CA PHE A 100 -4.51 5.51 6.82
C PHE A 100 -4.71 4.12 7.42
N THR A 101 -3.80 3.18 7.16
CA THR A 101 -3.81 1.88 7.85
C THR A 101 -3.63 2.10 9.36
N PRO A 102 -4.49 1.54 10.21
CA PRO A 102 -4.43 1.77 11.65
C PRO A 102 -3.16 1.16 12.25
N ASP A 103 -2.59 1.87 13.22
CA ASP A 103 -1.33 1.48 13.88
C ASP A 103 -1.41 0.09 14.52
N ASN A 104 -2.58 -0.28 15.06
CA ASN A 104 -2.81 -1.60 15.65
C ASN A 104 -2.57 -2.74 14.64
N ASP A 105 -3.07 -2.60 13.41
CA ASP A 105 -2.90 -3.60 12.36
C ASP A 105 -1.45 -3.66 11.90
N LEU A 106 -0.78 -2.51 11.82
CA LEU A 106 0.65 -2.45 11.50
C LEU A 106 1.49 -3.16 12.57
N PHE A 107 1.19 -2.98 13.86
CA PHE A 107 1.98 -3.56 14.95
C PHE A 107 1.70 -5.05 15.15
N ALA A 108 0.47 -5.49 14.90
CA ALA A 108 0.07 -6.90 14.94
C ALA A 108 0.81 -7.72 13.87
N ASN A 109 1.02 -7.12 12.70
CA ASN A 109 1.68 -7.77 11.56
C ASN A 109 3.21 -7.62 11.57
N LEU A 110 3.83 -7.03 12.60
CA LEU A 110 5.29 -6.89 12.67
C LEU A 110 5.94 -7.81 13.70
N ILE A 111 7.01 -8.47 13.27
CA ILE A 111 7.88 -9.25 14.15
C ILE A 111 8.64 -8.32 15.12
N SER A 112 8.79 -8.76 16.37
CA SER A 112 9.62 -8.09 17.37
C SER A 112 11.11 -8.37 17.14
N ASN A 113 11.99 -7.60 17.79
CA ASN A 113 13.45 -7.79 17.74
C ASN A 113 14.03 -7.89 16.32
N ALA A 114 13.55 -7.00 15.44
CA ALA A 114 14.02 -6.89 14.08
C ALA A 114 14.62 -5.50 13.81
N LYS A 115 15.20 -5.33 12.63
CA LYS A 115 15.66 -4.08 12.04
C LYS A 115 15.30 -4.08 10.55
N ILE A 116 15.04 -2.89 10.02
CA ILE A 116 14.79 -2.69 8.59
C ILE A 116 16.12 -2.74 7.84
N SER A 117 16.18 -3.59 6.81
CA SER A 117 17.35 -3.82 5.96
C SER A 117 16.98 -3.59 4.50
N THR A 118 16.57 -2.35 4.17
CA THR A 118 16.24 -1.93 2.80
C THR A 118 17.16 -0.77 2.37
N PRO A 119 17.59 -0.71 1.10
CA PRO A 119 18.27 0.46 0.54
C PRO A 119 17.39 1.70 0.73
N GLY A 120 17.85 2.68 1.51
CA GLY A 120 17.06 3.86 1.90
C GLY A 120 16.93 4.07 3.41
N MET A 121 17.20 3.05 4.23
CA MET A 121 17.16 3.17 5.69
C MET A 121 18.20 4.19 6.24
N LYS A 122 19.35 4.33 5.57
CA LYS A 122 20.38 5.32 5.93
C LYS A 122 19.85 6.76 5.81
N LYS A 123 19.19 7.08 4.69
CA LYS A 123 18.57 8.40 4.45
C LYS A 123 17.49 8.72 5.49
N PHE A 124 16.64 7.75 5.84
CA PHE A 124 15.62 7.93 6.88
C PHE A 124 16.24 8.27 8.25
N MET A 125 17.32 7.57 8.63
CA MET A 125 18.02 7.81 9.91
C MET A 125 18.74 9.17 9.94
N GLU A 126 19.30 9.62 8.82
CA GLU A 126 19.92 10.95 8.69
C GLU A 126 18.89 12.09 8.81
N ASN A 127 17.77 11.98 8.08
CA ASN A 127 16.68 12.96 8.15
C ASN A 127 16.11 13.09 9.56
N LYS A 128 16.02 11.99 10.31
CA LYS A 128 15.55 12.01 11.71
C LYS A 128 16.55 12.68 12.65
N LYS A 129 17.86 12.48 12.44
CA LYS A 129 18.92 13.19 13.20
C LYS A 129 18.90 14.69 12.92
N GLN A 130 18.70 15.11 11.67
CA GLN A 130 18.61 16.53 11.31
C GLN A 130 17.39 17.22 11.92
N LYS A 131 16.19 16.60 11.83
CA LYS A 131 14.98 17.12 12.49
C LYS A 131 15.13 17.22 14.01
N GLY A 132 15.80 16.24 14.64
CA GLY A 132 16.09 16.28 16.08
C GLY A 132 17.00 17.45 16.48
N LYS A 133 18.01 17.78 15.66
CA LYS A 133 18.88 18.95 15.87
C LYS A 133 18.12 20.26 15.69
N GLN A 134 17.30 20.39 14.65
CA GLN A 134 16.49 21.59 14.39
C GLN A 134 15.48 21.87 15.52
N ASN A 135 14.78 20.84 16.01
CA ASN A 135 13.83 20.98 17.11
C ASN A 135 14.51 21.32 18.46
N ALA A 136 15.77 20.93 18.66
CA ALA A 136 16.54 21.30 19.84
C ALA A 136 17.03 22.76 19.79
N ILE A 137 17.31 23.27 18.59
CA ILE A 137 17.69 24.67 18.35
C ILE A 137 16.47 25.58 18.49
N ALA A 138 15.31 25.20 17.95
CA ALA A 138 14.07 25.99 18.02
C ALA A 138 13.41 26.04 19.42
N LYS A 139 13.92 25.26 20.39
CA LYS A 139 13.46 25.25 21.79
C LYS A 139 14.40 26.02 22.74
N LYS A 140 15.49 26.58 22.22
CA LYS A 140 16.33 27.56 22.92
C LYS A 140 15.89 28.96 22.50
#